data_AF-X1IDL5-F1
#
_entry.id   AF-X1IDL5-F1
#
_cell.length_a   1.000
_cell.length_b   1.000
_cell.length_c   1.000
_cell.angle_alpha   90.00
_cell.angle_beta   90.00
_cell.angle_gamma   90.00
#
_symmetry.space_group_name_H-M   'P 1'
#
loop_
_entity.id
_entity.type
_entity.pdbx_description
1 polymer ?
#
loop_
_entity_poly.entity_id
_entity_poly.type
_entity_poly.pdbx_seq_one_letter_code
_entity_poly.pdbx_strand_id
1 'polypeptide(L)'
;SPFGEAAILTMDGVGEWATGSFGTGRGNKIELTHVMQFPHSLGLLYSAFTYFTGFRVNSGEYKMMGLAPYGEPKYYDLIMEKLIDLKEDGSFRLDMSYLPYCHKTVMTGSKFEKLFGGRLRRPESPLTQREMDIAASIQAVTEEIMMRAARYVHHQTGMKNLVLAGGVALNCVGNGRILREGPFDNIWIQPAAGDAGGALGAALLVWYQLLGNERKVDGRDKQQGSLLGPAYSNKQICRFLDSLGARYHSYADDGQ
;
A
#
# COMPACT_ATOMS: atom_id res chain seq x y z
N SER A 1 -5.40 4.51 -14.76
CA SER A 1 -6.77 3.99 -14.65
C SER A 1 -7.53 4.10 -15.96
N PRO A 2 -8.57 3.28 -16.15
CA PRO A 2 -9.47 3.30 -17.31
C PRO A 2 -10.63 4.29 -17.17
N PHE A 3 -10.58 5.22 -16.21
CA PHE A 3 -11.70 6.12 -15.91
C PHE A 3 -11.48 7.51 -16.52
N GLY A 4 -12.55 8.11 -17.07
CA GLY A 4 -12.54 9.51 -17.54
C GLY A 4 -12.46 10.49 -16.37
N GLU A 5 -13.10 10.12 -15.24
CA GLU A 5 -13.02 10.82 -13.97
C GLU A 5 -13.00 9.83 -12.81
N ALA A 6 -12.25 10.16 -11.76
CA ALA A 6 -12.14 9.35 -10.55
C ALA A 6 -11.65 10.17 -9.35
N ALA A 7 -12.13 9.79 -8.18
CA ALA A 7 -11.55 10.24 -6.94
C ALA A 7 -10.15 9.65 -6.80
N ILE A 8 -9.21 10.41 -6.28
CA ILE A 8 -7.84 9.98 -6.05
C ILE A 8 -7.63 9.92 -4.55
N LEU A 9 -7.11 8.80 -4.06
CA LEU A 9 -6.67 8.65 -2.68
C LEU A 9 -5.29 7.99 -2.67
N THR A 10 -4.34 8.65 -2.03
CA THR A 10 -2.98 8.15 -1.83
C THR A 10 -2.73 7.95 -0.34
N MET A 11 -2.12 6.83 0.02
CA MET A 11 -1.73 6.52 1.40
C MET A 11 -0.38 5.82 1.37
N ASP A 12 0.60 6.37 2.07
CA ASP A 12 1.99 5.92 1.97
C ASP A 12 2.73 5.95 3.31
N GLY A 13 3.96 5.45 3.31
CA GLY A 13 4.96 5.69 4.36
C GLY A 13 5.24 7.18 4.47
N VAL A 14 6.07 7.71 3.57
CA VAL A 14 6.47 9.13 3.52
C VAL A 14 6.87 9.49 2.07
N GLY A 15 6.31 10.57 1.52
CA GLY A 15 6.83 11.26 0.33
C GLY A 15 7.93 12.26 0.72
N GLU A 16 7.86 13.52 0.28
CA GLU A 16 8.71 14.57 0.87
C GLU A 16 8.22 14.95 2.27
N TRP A 17 6.91 15.22 2.38
CA TRP A 17 6.22 15.51 3.65
C TRP A 17 4.83 14.88 3.71
N ALA A 18 4.25 14.55 2.56
CA ALA A 18 2.93 13.93 2.48
C ALA A 18 2.99 12.45 2.87
N THR A 19 2.02 12.01 3.65
CA THR A 19 1.83 10.60 4.05
C THR A 19 0.51 10.04 3.53
N GLY A 20 -0.38 10.93 3.09
CA GLY A 20 -1.55 10.61 2.30
C GLY A 20 -2.12 11.89 1.71
N SER A 21 -2.79 11.78 0.57
CA SER A 21 -3.41 12.90 -0.12
C SER A 21 -4.66 12.43 -0.84
N PHE A 22 -5.65 13.30 -0.98
CA PHE A 22 -6.79 13.01 -1.85
C PHE A 22 -7.15 14.20 -2.73
N GLY A 23 -7.89 13.88 -3.79
CA GLY A 23 -8.34 14.86 -4.76
C GLY A 23 -9.15 14.23 -5.87
N THR A 24 -9.11 14.84 -7.04
CA THR A 24 -9.86 14.38 -8.21
C THR A 24 -8.99 14.32 -9.45
N GLY A 25 -9.29 13.36 -10.33
CA GLY A 25 -8.79 13.31 -11.69
C GLY A 25 -9.95 13.48 -12.67
N ARG A 26 -9.84 14.40 -13.62
CA ARG A 26 -10.81 14.59 -14.72
C ARG A 26 -10.09 14.80 -16.04
N GLY A 27 -10.42 13.98 -17.03
CA GLY A 27 -9.74 14.01 -18.33
C GLY A 27 -8.25 13.72 -18.18
N ASN A 28 -7.42 14.71 -18.48
CA ASN A 28 -5.95 14.65 -18.39
C ASN A 28 -5.37 15.44 -17.21
N LYS A 29 -6.22 15.93 -16.28
CA LYS A 29 -5.81 16.73 -15.12
C LYS A 29 -6.07 16.00 -13.81
N ILE A 30 -5.18 16.24 -12.85
CA ILE A 30 -5.29 15.81 -11.45
C ILE A 30 -5.17 17.05 -10.59
N GLU A 31 -6.05 17.16 -9.61
CA GLU A 31 -6.03 18.20 -8.58
C GLU A 31 -6.09 17.52 -7.22
N LEU A 32 -5.00 17.64 -6.45
CA LEU A 32 -4.93 17.18 -5.06
C LEU A 32 -5.25 18.36 -4.16
N THR A 33 -6.25 18.20 -3.30
CA THR A 33 -6.82 19.30 -2.51
C THR A 33 -6.48 19.19 -1.02
N HIS A 34 -6.15 17.98 -0.55
CA HIS A 34 -5.91 17.72 0.86
C HIS A 34 -4.71 16.79 1.03
N VAL A 35 -3.98 16.99 2.13
CA VAL A 35 -2.77 16.26 2.46
C VAL A 35 -2.70 15.97 3.96
N MET A 36 -2.40 14.72 4.31
CA MET A 36 -1.87 14.33 5.61
C MET A 36 -0.36 14.45 5.58
N GLN A 37 0.20 14.98 6.66
CA GLN A 37 1.62 15.24 6.75
C GLN A 37 2.31 14.33 7.76
N PHE A 38 3.59 14.07 7.48
CA PHE A 38 4.51 13.50 8.44
C PHE A 38 4.45 14.27 9.78
N PRO A 39 4.45 13.59 10.93
CA PRO A 39 4.81 12.19 11.14
C PRO A 39 3.65 11.20 11.09
N HIS A 40 2.43 11.64 10.79
CA HIS A 40 1.25 10.78 10.89
C HIS A 40 1.05 10.00 9.60
N SER A 41 1.43 8.72 9.60
CA SER A 41 1.43 7.87 8.43
C SER A 41 0.86 6.49 8.73
N LEU A 42 -0.08 6.04 7.89
CA LEU A 42 -0.63 4.70 7.96
C LEU A 42 0.43 3.67 7.56
N GLY A 43 1.26 3.99 6.56
CA GLY A 43 2.37 3.13 6.15
C GLY A 43 3.40 2.95 7.26
N LEU A 44 3.79 4.03 7.95
CA LEU A 44 4.74 3.95 9.07
C LEU A 44 4.15 3.27 10.30
N LEU A 45 2.85 3.46 10.56
CA LEU A 45 2.15 2.71 11.60
C LEU A 45 2.21 1.21 11.31
N TYR A 46 1.80 0.78 10.12
CA TYR A 46 1.84 -0.63 9.70
C TYR A 46 3.27 -1.19 9.74
N SER A 47 4.25 -0.38 9.34
CA SER A 47 5.68 -0.72 9.40
C SER A 47 6.17 -0.88 10.85
N ALA A 48 5.63 -0.13 11.81
CA ALA A 48 5.97 -0.28 13.22
C ALA A 48 5.53 -1.63 13.79
N PHE A 49 4.34 -2.10 13.40
CA PHE A 49 3.87 -3.44 13.74
C PHE A 49 4.65 -4.54 13.00
N THR A 50 4.99 -4.31 11.74
CA THR A 50 5.85 -5.19 10.94
C THR A 50 7.21 -5.37 11.63
N TYR A 51 7.83 -4.27 12.05
CA TYR A 51 9.06 -4.28 12.83
C TYR A 51 8.90 -5.00 14.18
N PHE A 52 7.81 -4.73 14.90
CA PHE A 52 7.57 -5.29 16.23
C PHE A 52 7.38 -6.82 16.20
N THR A 53 6.76 -7.32 15.14
CA THR A 53 6.57 -8.76 14.87
C THR A 53 7.79 -9.41 14.23
N GLY A 54 8.93 -8.71 14.18
CA GLY A 54 10.22 -9.25 13.75
C GLY A 54 10.38 -9.41 12.25
N PHE A 55 9.50 -8.80 11.45
CA PHE A 55 9.66 -8.75 9.99
C PHE A 55 10.49 -7.54 9.56
N ARG A 56 11.05 -7.62 8.35
CA ARG A 56 11.88 -6.57 7.77
C ARG A 56 11.00 -5.43 7.23
N VAL A 57 11.20 -4.22 7.73
CA VAL A 57 10.53 -3.00 7.22
C VAL A 57 10.84 -2.79 5.72
N ASN A 58 9.89 -2.25 4.97
CA ASN A 58 9.89 -2.01 3.52
C ASN A 58 9.89 -3.29 2.66
N SER A 59 9.70 -4.46 3.27
CA SER A 59 9.68 -5.74 2.56
C SER A 59 8.96 -6.85 3.32
N GLY A 60 8.30 -6.53 4.43
CA GLY A 60 7.73 -7.49 5.37
C GLY A 60 6.25 -7.21 5.67
N GLU A 61 5.76 -6.06 5.22
CA GLU A 61 4.40 -5.59 5.40
C GLU A 61 3.42 -6.59 4.79
N TYR A 62 3.72 -7.13 3.61
CA TYR A 62 2.89 -8.18 2.99
C TYR A 62 2.90 -9.51 3.76
N LYS A 63 3.99 -9.82 4.48
CA LYS A 63 4.02 -11.01 5.37
C LYS A 63 3.10 -10.79 6.56
N MET A 64 3.06 -9.57 7.09
CA MET A 64 2.15 -9.23 8.17
C MET A 64 0.68 -9.28 7.71
N MET A 65 0.38 -8.76 6.51
CA MET A 65 -0.93 -8.91 5.88
C MET A 65 -1.32 -10.39 5.68
N GLY A 66 -0.38 -11.23 5.23
CA GLY A 66 -0.60 -12.67 5.10
C GLY A 66 -0.71 -13.43 6.42
N LEU A 67 -0.18 -12.87 7.52
CA LEU A 67 -0.27 -13.44 8.86
C LEU A 67 -1.62 -13.11 9.54
N ALA A 68 -2.24 -11.99 9.18
CA ALA A 68 -3.47 -11.50 9.80
C ALA A 68 -4.62 -12.52 9.87
N PRO A 69 -4.90 -13.36 8.84
CA PRO A 69 -5.98 -14.36 8.89
C PRO A 69 -5.78 -15.48 9.90
N TYR A 70 -4.59 -15.63 10.49
CA TYR A 70 -4.27 -16.66 11.49
C TYR A 70 -4.49 -16.18 12.93
N GLY A 71 -4.89 -14.92 13.11
CA GLY A 71 -5.09 -14.31 14.43
C GLY A 71 -6.50 -13.79 14.65
N GLU A 72 -6.74 -13.38 15.89
CA GLU A 72 -7.95 -12.65 16.28
C GLU A 72 -7.59 -11.18 16.56
N PRO A 73 -8.43 -10.19 16.19
CA PRO A 73 -8.14 -8.77 16.34
C PRO A 73 -8.23 -8.27 17.80
N LYS A 74 -7.65 -8.98 18.76
CA LYS A 74 -7.73 -8.74 20.21
C LYS A 74 -7.17 -7.39 20.66
N TYR A 75 -6.28 -6.80 19.87
CA TYR A 75 -5.65 -5.52 20.19
C TYR A 75 -6.27 -4.36 19.39
N TYR A 76 -7.34 -4.57 18.64
CA TYR A 76 -7.98 -3.53 17.83
C TYR A 76 -8.35 -2.31 18.69
N ASP A 77 -9.14 -2.52 19.76
CA ASP A 77 -9.57 -1.43 20.65
C ASP A 77 -8.38 -0.75 21.34
N LEU A 78 -7.38 -1.53 21.74
CA LEU A 78 -6.17 -1.00 22.36
C LEU A 78 -5.40 -0.06 21.42
N ILE A 79 -5.28 -0.43 20.14
CA ILE A 79 -4.63 0.39 19.12
C ILE A 79 -5.44 1.67 18.88
N MET A 80 -6.76 1.53 18.71
CA MET A 80 -7.67 2.65 18.49
C MET A 80 -7.73 3.62 19.68
N GLU A 81 -7.58 3.14 20.91
CA GLU A 81 -7.62 3.98 22.10
C GLU A 81 -6.26 4.63 22.41
N LYS A 82 -5.15 3.90 22.23
CA LYS A 82 -3.83 4.33 22.73
C LYS A 82 -2.90 4.89 21.67
N LEU A 83 -3.03 4.46 20.41
CA LEU A 83 -2.06 4.80 19.37
C LEU A 83 -2.57 5.81 18.34
N ILE A 84 -3.88 5.91 18.15
CA ILE A 84 -4.46 6.62 17.01
C ILE A 84 -5.65 7.46 17.46
N ASP A 85 -5.62 8.76 17.14
CA ASP A 85 -6.79 9.63 17.17
C ASP A 85 -7.42 9.66 15.77
N LEU A 86 -8.25 8.67 15.44
CA LEU A 86 -8.91 8.52 14.13
C LEU A 86 -10.23 9.30 14.07
N LYS A 87 -10.36 10.18 13.09
CA LYS A 87 -11.57 10.98 12.85
C LYS A 87 -12.54 10.29 11.89
N GLU A 88 -13.74 10.83 11.79
CA GLU A 88 -14.77 10.31 10.88
C GLU A 88 -14.40 10.50 9.40
N ASP A 89 -13.65 11.55 9.08
CA ASP A 89 -13.15 11.84 7.74
C ASP A 89 -11.96 10.95 7.31
N GLY A 90 -11.53 10.03 8.18
CA GLY A 90 -10.39 9.16 7.95
C GLY A 90 -9.04 9.84 8.20
N SER A 91 -9.00 11.14 8.54
CA SER A 91 -7.79 11.77 9.04
C SER A 91 -7.45 11.25 10.44
N PHE A 92 -6.16 11.20 10.76
CA PHE A 92 -5.74 10.73 12.07
C PHE A 92 -4.44 11.38 12.53
N ARG A 93 -4.23 11.33 13.84
CA ARG A 93 -2.94 11.58 14.47
C ARG A 93 -2.49 10.36 15.24
N LEU A 94 -1.19 10.09 15.19
CA LEU A 94 -0.56 9.01 15.94
C LEU A 94 0.00 9.56 17.25
N ASP A 95 -0.12 8.81 18.34
CA ASP A 95 0.62 9.10 19.57
C ASP A 95 2.10 8.74 19.36
N MET A 96 2.87 9.75 19.00
CA MET A 96 4.30 9.65 18.70
C MET A 96 5.16 9.21 19.88
N SER A 97 4.63 9.25 21.12
CA SER A 97 5.37 8.75 22.28
C SER A 97 5.55 7.21 22.27
N TYR A 98 4.80 6.49 21.44
CA TYR A 98 4.98 5.07 21.19
C TYR A 98 5.86 4.76 19.97
N LEU A 99 6.10 5.76 19.11
CA LEU A 99 6.64 5.60 17.77
C LEU A 99 7.88 6.50 17.56
N PRO A 100 9.08 6.01 17.91
CA PRO A 100 10.28 6.84 17.95
C PRO A 100 10.94 7.11 16.59
N TYR A 101 10.36 6.69 15.46
CA TYR A 101 11.00 6.78 14.14
C TYR A 101 11.32 8.21 13.67
N CYS A 102 10.80 9.25 14.34
CA CYS A 102 11.17 10.64 14.08
C CYS A 102 12.52 11.04 14.69
N HIS A 103 13.01 10.30 15.69
CA HIS A 103 14.22 10.66 16.46
C HIS A 103 15.13 9.47 16.77
N LYS A 104 14.79 8.26 16.33
CA LYS A 104 15.61 7.05 16.44
C LYS A 104 15.52 6.21 15.16
N THR A 105 16.53 5.38 14.94
CA THR A 105 16.59 4.42 13.82
C THR A 105 15.81 3.12 14.10
N VAL A 106 14.76 3.18 14.92
CA VAL A 106 13.90 2.03 15.28
C VAL A 106 12.44 2.44 15.19
N MET A 107 11.56 1.50 14.84
CA MET A 107 10.14 1.80 14.66
C MET A 107 9.32 1.78 15.95
N THR A 108 9.74 0.99 16.94
CA THR A 108 9.06 0.83 18.23
C THR A 108 10.07 0.80 19.39
N GLY A 109 9.58 0.91 20.62
CA GLY A 109 10.42 0.91 21.83
C GLY A 109 9.71 0.35 23.06
N SER A 110 10.30 0.56 24.25
CA SER A 110 9.82 -0.05 25.50
C SER A 110 8.38 0.30 25.87
N LYS A 111 7.89 1.51 25.51
CA LYS A 111 6.48 1.89 25.72
C LYS A 111 5.54 1.00 24.89
N PHE A 112 5.94 0.69 23.66
CA PHE A 112 5.21 -0.21 22.75
C PHE A 112 5.28 -1.66 23.26
N GLU A 113 6.46 -2.13 23.70
CA GLU A 113 6.61 -3.45 24.31
C GLU A 113 5.70 -3.64 25.54
N LYS A 114 5.61 -2.63 26.40
CA LYS A 114 4.70 -2.63 27.56
C LYS A 114 3.23 -2.67 27.11
N LEU A 115 2.86 -1.89 26.10
CA LEU A 115 1.49 -1.83 25.58
C LEU A 115 1.01 -3.19 25.07
N PHE A 116 1.86 -3.93 24.36
CA PHE A 116 1.53 -5.25 23.80
C PHE A 116 2.04 -6.42 24.65
N GLY A 117 2.35 -6.19 25.92
CA GLY A 117 2.65 -7.24 26.90
C GLY A 117 3.86 -8.12 26.58
N GLY A 118 4.89 -7.59 25.90
CA GLY A 118 6.09 -8.38 25.59
C GLY A 118 7.06 -7.68 24.66
N ARG A 119 8.27 -8.22 24.57
CA ARG A 119 9.34 -7.67 23.73
C ARG A 119 9.03 -7.82 22.24
N LEU A 120 9.71 -7.03 21.42
CA LEU A 120 9.73 -7.23 19.97
C LEU A 120 10.20 -8.66 19.63
N ARG A 121 9.61 -9.26 18.60
CA ARG A 121 9.99 -10.61 18.17
C ARG A 121 11.36 -10.57 17.49
N ARG A 122 12.25 -11.52 17.84
CA ARG A 122 13.54 -11.66 17.16
C ARG A 122 13.30 -12.20 15.74
N PRO A 123 13.90 -11.61 14.68
CA PRO A 123 13.75 -12.11 13.32
C PRO A 123 13.99 -13.62 13.20
N GLU A 124 13.26 -14.28 12.30
CA GLU A 124 13.35 -15.73 12.03
C GLU A 124 13.09 -16.67 13.24
N SER A 125 12.73 -16.16 14.42
CA SER A 125 12.17 -17.02 15.49
C SER A 125 10.78 -17.56 15.13
N PRO A 126 10.30 -18.63 15.80
CA PRO A 126 8.93 -19.08 15.63
C PRO A 126 7.90 -17.97 15.88
N LEU A 127 6.85 -17.95 15.06
CA LEU A 127 5.67 -17.11 15.26
C LEU A 127 4.79 -17.73 16.35
N THR A 128 4.17 -16.88 17.16
CA THR A 128 3.20 -17.31 18.18
C THR A 128 1.83 -16.70 17.90
N GLN A 129 0.82 -17.17 18.63
CA GLN A 129 -0.54 -16.58 18.56
C GLN A 129 -0.53 -15.08 18.84
N ARG A 130 0.40 -14.59 19.67
CA ARG A 130 0.53 -13.16 19.96
C ARG A 130 0.82 -12.36 18.69
N GLU A 131 1.76 -12.79 17.85
CA GLU A 131 2.07 -12.07 16.61
C GLU A 131 0.96 -12.19 15.57
N MET A 132 0.25 -13.32 15.54
CA MET A 132 -0.95 -13.49 14.70
C MET A 132 -2.05 -12.52 15.13
N ASP A 133 -2.36 -12.46 16.43
CA ASP A 133 -3.39 -11.56 16.99
C ASP A 133 -3.01 -10.09 16.79
N ILE A 134 -1.71 -9.75 16.93
CA ILE A 134 -1.20 -8.41 16.60
C ILE A 134 -1.44 -8.09 15.13
N ALA A 135 -1.07 -9.01 14.22
CA ALA A 135 -1.24 -8.81 12.78
C ALA A 135 -2.72 -8.64 12.41
N ALA A 136 -3.61 -9.49 12.93
CA ALA A 136 -5.05 -9.37 12.76
C ALA A 136 -5.58 -8.01 13.23
N SER A 137 -5.10 -7.54 14.37
CA SER A 137 -5.55 -6.28 14.99
C SER A 137 -5.17 -5.05 14.17
N ILE A 138 -3.89 -4.92 13.79
CA ILE A 138 -3.44 -3.77 12.97
C ILE A 138 -4.00 -3.82 11.56
N GLN A 139 -4.22 -5.02 11.00
CA GLN A 139 -4.88 -5.19 9.72
C GLN A 139 -6.33 -4.65 9.80
N ALA A 140 -7.09 -5.01 10.82
CA ALA A 140 -8.44 -4.48 11.05
C ALA A 140 -8.46 -2.94 11.22
N VAL A 141 -7.50 -2.38 11.98
CA VAL A 141 -7.33 -0.92 12.12
C VAL A 141 -7.02 -0.25 10.78
N THR A 142 -6.15 -0.87 9.98
CA THR A 142 -5.77 -0.35 8.65
C THR A 142 -6.97 -0.31 7.72
N GLU A 143 -7.77 -1.37 7.71
CA GLU A 143 -9.00 -1.45 6.92
C GLU A 143 -10.03 -0.40 7.36
N GLU A 144 -10.17 -0.14 8.66
CA GLU A 144 -11.07 0.89 9.18
C GLU A 144 -10.64 2.30 8.72
N ILE A 145 -9.34 2.63 8.82
CA ILE A 145 -8.80 3.92 8.37
C ILE A 145 -9.01 4.08 6.86
N MET A 146 -8.66 3.06 6.08
CA MET A 146 -8.84 3.04 4.63
C MET A 146 -10.32 3.22 4.24
N MET A 147 -11.24 2.55 4.95
CA MET A 147 -12.68 2.65 4.70
C MET A 147 -13.22 4.06 5.02
N ARG A 148 -12.83 4.66 6.14
CA ARG A 148 -13.25 6.03 6.49
C ARG A 148 -12.74 7.05 5.49
N ALA A 149 -11.46 6.95 5.12
CA ALA A 149 -10.87 7.81 4.10
C ALA A 149 -11.61 7.66 2.76
N ALA A 150 -11.88 6.42 2.32
CA ALA A 150 -12.63 6.17 1.08
C ALA A 150 -14.04 6.78 1.12
N ARG A 151 -14.78 6.60 2.22
CA ARG A 151 -16.12 7.19 2.41
C ARG A 151 -16.09 8.71 2.40
N TYR A 152 -15.12 9.31 3.08
CA TYR A 152 -14.96 10.76 3.11
C TYR A 152 -14.63 11.31 1.73
N VAL A 153 -13.66 10.71 1.03
CA VAL A 153 -13.29 11.11 -0.33
C VAL A 153 -14.47 11.00 -1.28
N HIS A 154 -15.26 9.92 -1.20
CA HIS A 154 -16.48 9.80 -1.98
C HIS A 154 -17.46 10.93 -1.68
N HIS A 155 -17.71 11.23 -0.40
CA HIS A 155 -18.58 12.33 0.00
C HIS A 155 -18.10 13.69 -0.53
N GLN A 156 -16.80 13.98 -0.47
CA GLN A 156 -16.22 15.24 -0.94
C GLN A 156 -16.25 15.38 -2.46
N THR A 157 -16.08 14.28 -3.20
CA THR A 157 -15.88 14.32 -4.65
C THR A 157 -17.13 13.99 -5.46
N GLY A 158 -18.06 13.22 -4.88
CA GLY A 158 -19.23 12.67 -5.56
C GLY A 158 -18.89 11.69 -6.70
N MET A 159 -17.65 11.22 -6.77
CA MET A 159 -17.17 10.40 -7.89
C MET A 159 -17.45 8.92 -7.67
N LYS A 160 -17.87 8.24 -8.74
CA LYS A 160 -18.21 6.81 -8.73
C LYS A 160 -17.01 5.88 -8.74
N ASN A 161 -15.86 6.36 -9.22
CA ASN A 161 -14.65 5.56 -9.35
C ASN A 161 -13.57 6.06 -8.40
N LEU A 162 -12.84 5.15 -7.77
CA LEU A 162 -11.69 5.46 -6.93
C LEU A 162 -10.40 4.97 -7.60
N VAL A 163 -9.35 5.79 -7.58
CA VAL A 163 -8.00 5.35 -7.88
C VAL A 163 -7.12 5.45 -6.65
N LEU A 164 -6.34 4.39 -6.40
CA LEU A 164 -5.48 4.26 -5.24
C LEU A 164 -4.00 4.19 -5.66
N ALA A 165 -3.16 4.86 -4.89
CA ALA A 165 -1.70 4.79 -4.99
C ALA A 165 -1.03 5.01 -3.62
N GLY A 166 0.29 4.93 -3.57
CA GLY A 166 1.09 4.88 -2.35
C GLY A 166 1.28 3.45 -1.84
N GLY A 167 2.31 3.20 -1.03
CA GLY A 167 2.66 1.86 -0.56
C GLY A 167 1.51 1.14 0.17
N VAL A 168 0.63 1.87 0.86
CA VAL A 168 -0.51 1.27 1.57
C VAL A 168 -1.59 0.78 0.60
N ALA A 169 -1.67 1.35 -0.61
CA ALA A 169 -2.60 0.87 -1.64
C ALA A 169 -2.26 -0.54 -2.15
N LEU A 170 -1.12 -1.13 -1.75
CA LEU A 170 -0.82 -2.55 -1.99
C LEU A 170 -1.48 -3.49 -0.96
N ASN A 171 -2.20 -2.97 0.03
CA ASN A 171 -2.99 -3.77 0.96
C ASN A 171 -4.26 -4.31 0.26
N CYS A 172 -4.15 -5.49 -0.34
CA CYS A 172 -5.24 -6.09 -1.13
C CYS A 172 -6.47 -6.45 -0.29
N VAL A 173 -6.30 -6.70 1.01
CA VAL A 173 -7.40 -6.97 1.95
C VAL A 173 -8.24 -5.70 2.13
N GLY A 174 -7.60 -4.57 2.43
CA GLY A 174 -8.26 -3.26 2.53
C GLY A 174 -8.90 -2.81 1.22
N ASN A 175 -8.20 -2.99 0.09
CA ASN A 175 -8.77 -2.70 -1.23
C ASN A 175 -10.01 -3.56 -1.51
N GLY A 176 -9.96 -4.85 -1.18
CA GLY A 176 -11.09 -5.77 -1.34
C GLY A 176 -12.28 -5.37 -0.48
N ARG A 177 -12.04 -4.90 0.75
CA ARG A 177 -13.10 -4.37 1.62
C ARG A 177 -13.72 -3.09 1.05
N ILE A 178 -12.91 -2.14 0.57
CA ILE A 178 -13.41 -0.93 -0.11
C ILE A 178 -14.26 -1.29 -1.33
N LEU A 179 -13.82 -2.25 -2.15
CA LEU A 179 -14.57 -2.65 -3.34
C LEU A 179 -15.93 -3.28 -2.99
N ARG A 180 -16.02 -4.03 -1.89
CA ARG A 180 -17.26 -4.72 -1.49
C ARG A 180 -18.22 -3.85 -0.68
N GLU A 181 -17.69 -3.01 0.20
CA GLU A 181 -18.45 -2.30 1.24
C GLU A 181 -18.36 -0.78 1.12
N GLY A 182 -17.46 -0.27 0.29
CA GLY A 182 -17.26 1.14 0.06
C GLY A 182 -18.28 1.73 -0.92
N PRO A 183 -18.34 3.06 -1.03
CA PRO A 183 -19.34 3.75 -1.84
C PRO A 183 -18.98 3.86 -3.34
N PHE A 184 -17.92 3.20 -3.81
CA PHE A 184 -17.44 3.31 -5.19
C PHE A 184 -17.87 2.13 -6.04
N ASP A 185 -18.32 2.40 -7.27
CA ASP A 185 -18.69 1.39 -8.26
C ASP A 185 -17.47 0.59 -8.73
N ASN A 186 -16.33 1.27 -8.88
CA ASN A 186 -15.08 0.68 -9.33
C ASN A 186 -13.89 1.25 -8.58
N ILE A 187 -12.87 0.41 -8.38
CA ILE A 187 -11.55 0.85 -7.93
C ILE A 187 -10.49 0.47 -8.95
N TRP A 188 -9.45 1.29 -9.08
CA TRP A 188 -8.26 0.95 -9.86
C TRP A 188 -7.00 1.29 -9.07
N ILE A 189 -6.12 0.31 -8.94
CA ILE A 189 -4.85 0.44 -8.24
C ILE A 189 -3.76 0.25 -9.29
N GLN A 190 -2.80 1.17 -9.36
CA GLN A 190 -1.64 0.97 -10.24
C GLN A 190 -0.81 -0.20 -9.67
N PRO A 191 -0.52 -1.27 -10.44
CA PRO A 191 0.41 -2.34 -10.02
C PRO A 191 1.70 -1.87 -9.32
N ALA A 192 2.31 -0.79 -9.81
CA ALA A 192 3.42 -0.11 -9.15
C ALA A 192 2.90 1.03 -8.24
N ALA A 193 2.05 0.72 -7.25
CA ALA A 193 1.41 1.76 -6.44
C ALA A 193 2.37 2.51 -5.51
N GLY A 194 3.41 1.84 -5.00
CA GLY A 194 4.45 2.46 -4.18
C GLY A 194 5.53 3.17 -5.02
N ASP A 195 6.67 3.47 -4.41
CA ASP A 195 7.75 4.31 -4.98
C ASP A 195 8.21 3.92 -6.40
N ALA A 196 8.17 2.63 -6.73
CA ALA A 196 8.53 2.14 -8.06
C ALA A 196 7.67 2.76 -9.18
N GLY A 197 6.42 3.17 -8.89
CA GLY A 197 5.54 3.86 -9.81
C GLY A 197 5.81 5.35 -9.95
N GLY A 198 6.63 5.94 -9.08
CA GLY A 198 6.89 7.38 -9.06
C GLY A 198 7.46 7.90 -10.38
N ALA A 199 8.38 7.15 -11.01
CA ALA A 199 8.94 7.51 -12.31
C ALA A 199 7.88 7.53 -13.43
N LEU A 200 6.98 6.53 -13.44
CA LEU A 200 5.85 6.51 -14.37
C LEU A 200 4.88 7.65 -14.09
N GLY A 201 4.54 7.89 -12.83
CA GLY A 201 3.68 8.98 -12.39
C GLY A 201 4.21 10.35 -12.83
N ALA A 202 5.50 10.60 -12.64
CA ALA A 202 6.17 11.83 -13.07
C ALA A 202 6.12 12.00 -14.60
N ALA A 203 6.42 10.96 -15.37
CA ALA A 203 6.33 11.00 -16.83
C ALA A 203 4.91 11.30 -17.32
N LEU A 204 3.90 10.66 -16.72
CA LEU A 204 2.49 10.89 -17.06
C LEU A 204 2.02 12.29 -16.66
N LEU A 205 2.47 12.80 -15.51
CA LEU A 205 2.17 14.15 -15.05
C LEU A 205 2.70 15.19 -16.05
N VAL A 206 3.97 15.08 -16.46
CA VAL A 206 4.58 15.97 -17.46
C VAL A 206 3.83 15.87 -18.78
N TRP A 207 3.61 14.65 -19.28
CA TRP A 207 2.99 14.41 -20.57
C TRP A 207 1.56 14.98 -20.66
N TYR A 208 0.75 14.77 -19.63
CA TYR A 208 -0.66 15.15 -19.67
C TYR A 208 -0.94 16.54 -19.11
N GLN A 209 -0.33 16.92 -17.98
CA GLN A 209 -0.65 18.19 -17.33
C GLN A 209 0.20 19.35 -17.86
N LEU A 210 1.52 19.14 -17.97
CA LEU A 210 2.43 20.23 -18.34
C LEU A 210 2.45 20.47 -19.85
N LEU A 211 2.43 19.39 -20.64
CA LEU A 211 2.42 19.47 -22.11
C LEU A 211 1.01 19.51 -22.71
N GLY A 212 -0.03 19.23 -21.91
CA GLY A 212 -1.42 19.34 -22.34
C GLY A 212 -1.86 18.27 -23.35
N ASN A 213 -1.14 17.16 -23.50
CA ASN A 213 -1.51 16.11 -24.44
C ASN A 213 -2.87 15.47 -24.09
N GLU A 214 -3.54 14.93 -25.09
CA GLU A 214 -4.84 14.27 -24.94
C GLU A 214 -4.71 12.92 -24.22
N ARG A 215 -5.56 12.68 -23.21
CA ARG A 215 -5.71 11.37 -22.58
C ARG A 215 -6.96 10.66 -23.12
N LYS A 216 -6.75 9.56 -23.85
CA LYS A 216 -7.84 8.75 -24.44
C LYS A 216 -8.24 7.59 -23.54
N VAL A 217 -9.51 7.59 -23.15
CA VAL A 217 -10.11 6.57 -22.28
C VAL A 217 -11.23 5.85 -23.02
N ASP A 218 -11.24 4.53 -22.96
CA ASP A 218 -12.23 3.64 -23.60
C ASP A 218 -12.91 2.69 -22.59
N GLY A 219 -12.74 2.97 -21.29
CA GLY A 219 -13.30 2.16 -20.21
C GLY A 219 -12.53 0.86 -19.93
N ARG A 220 -11.42 0.58 -20.66
CA ARG A 220 -10.59 -0.60 -20.44
C ARG A 220 -9.21 -0.21 -19.95
N ASP A 221 -8.64 -1.04 -19.08
CA ASP A 221 -7.24 -0.87 -18.71
C ASP A 221 -6.37 -1.18 -19.92
N LYS A 222 -5.42 -0.29 -20.21
CA LYS A 222 -4.48 -0.42 -21.33
C LYS A 222 -3.14 -1.01 -20.89
N GLN A 223 -2.95 -1.25 -19.59
CA GLN A 223 -1.80 -1.96 -19.08
C GLN A 223 -1.91 -3.43 -19.51
N GLN A 224 -1.19 -3.81 -20.58
CA GLN A 224 -1.12 -5.18 -21.13
C GLN A 224 -0.23 -6.09 -20.25
N GLY A 225 -0.45 -6.04 -18.94
CA GLY A 225 0.42 -6.64 -17.92
C GLY A 225 1.56 -5.73 -17.46
N SER A 226 2.19 -6.11 -16.34
CA SER A 226 3.35 -5.41 -15.78
C SER A 226 4.68 -6.00 -16.26
N LEU A 227 4.70 -6.59 -17.47
CA LEU A 227 5.84 -7.25 -18.09
C LEU A 227 6.75 -6.24 -18.81
N LEU A 228 7.15 -5.18 -18.11
CA LEU A 228 7.94 -4.06 -18.66
C LEU A 228 9.45 -4.22 -18.46
N GLY A 229 9.87 -5.36 -17.91
CA GLY A 229 11.27 -5.70 -17.70
C GLY A 229 11.95 -6.26 -18.95
N PRO A 230 13.22 -6.69 -18.82
CA PRO A 230 13.92 -7.34 -19.91
C PRO A 230 13.27 -8.68 -20.27
N ALA A 231 13.17 -8.96 -21.56
CA ALA A 231 12.83 -10.27 -22.09
C ALA A 231 14.08 -10.98 -22.60
N TYR A 232 14.13 -12.31 -22.44
CA TYR A 232 15.24 -13.14 -22.91
C TYR A 232 14.72 -14.21 -23.86
N SER A 233 15.34 -14.30 -25.03
CA SER A 233 15.05 -15.37 -25.99
C SER A 233 15.51 -16.72 -25.47
N ASN A 234 14.88 -17.81 -25.94
CA ASN A 234 15.32 -19.18 -25.67
C ASN A 234 16.81 -19.39 -25.99
N LYS A 235 17.34 -18.71 -27.02
CA LYS A 235 18.77 -18.73 -27.38
C LYS A 235 19.66 -18.11 -26.30
N GLN A 236 19.25 -17.00 -25.69
CA GLN A 236 20.00 -16.39 -24.59
C GLN A 236 19.96 -17.27 -23.34
N ILE A 237 18.80 -17.86 -23.04
CA ILE A 237 18.61 -18.77 -21.90
C ILE A 237 19.50 -20.03 -22.07
N CYS A 238 19.46 -20.68 -23.23
CA CYS A 238 20.28 -21.86 -23.52
C CYS A 238 21.78 -21.56 -23.35
N ARG A 239 22.28 -20.45 -23.93
CA ARG A 239 23.68 -20.05 -23.76
C ARG A 239 24.09 -19.87 -22.31
N PHE A 240 23.21 -19.29 -21.48
CA PHE A 240 23.46 -19.14 -20.06
C PHE A 240 23.53 -20.49 -19.35
N LEU A 241 22.60 -21.40 -19.63
CA LEU A 241 22.59 -22.75 -19.07
C LEU A 241 23.82 -23.57 -19.49
N ASP A 242 24.23 -23.48 -20.76
CA ASP A 242 25.44 -24.11 -21.29
C ASP A 242 26.68 -23.61 -20.55
N SER A 243 26.77 -22.30 -20.28
CA SER A 243 27.91 -21.71 -19.56
C SER A 243 28.04 -22.22 -18.12
N LEU A 244 26.95 -22.71 -17.53
CA LEU A 244 26.93 -23.32 -16.20
C LEU A 244 27.11 -24.84 -16.24
N GLY A 245 27.15 -25.45 -17.43
CA GLY A 245 27.13 -26.91 -17.59
C GLY A 245 25.83 -27.55 -17.08
N ALA A 246 24.73 -26.79 -17.06
CA ALA A 246 23.44 -27.28 -16.58
C ALA A 246 22.83 -28.30 -17.55
N ARG A 247 22.22 -29.37 -17.02
CA ARG A 247 21.43 -30.31 -17.83
C ARG A 247 20.01 -29.81 -17.96
N TYR A 248 19.51 -29.65 -19.19
CA TYR A 248 18.16 -29.16 -19.45
C TYR A 248 17.53 -29.81 -20.70
N HIS A 249 16.21 -29.67 -20.82
CA HIS A 249 15.44 -30.02 -22.01
C HIS A 249 14.75 -28.76 -22.53
N SER A 250 14.82 -28.50 -23.83
CA SER A 250 14.07 -27.44 -24.49
C SER A 250 12.80 -28.00 -25.12
N TYR A 251 11.67 -27.36 -24.87
CA TYR A 251 10.41 -27.62 -25.56
C TYR A 251 10.17 -26.47 -26.56
N ALA A 252 9.57 -26.78 -27.71
CA ALA A 252 9.12 -25.75 -28.63
C ALA A 252 7.96 -24.98 -27.99
N ASP A 253 7.84 -23.67 -28.25
CA ASP A 253 6.65 -22.93 -27.85
C ASP A 253 5.45 -23.50 -28.61
N ASP A 254 4.39 -23.85 -27.88
CA ASP A 254 3.09 -24.18 -28.45
C ASP A 254 2.55 -22.90 -29.11
N GLY A 255 2.81 -22.75 -30.41
CA GLY A 255 2.38 -21.59 -31.18
C GLY A 255 0.87 -21.37 -31.08
N GLN A 256 0.49 -20.21 -30.54
CA GLN A 256 -0.77 -19.54 -30.83
C GLN A 256 -0.48 -18.17 -31.45
#